data_AF-A0A316VDM9-F1
#
_entry.id   AF-A0A316VDM9-F1
#
_cell.length_a   1.000
_cell.length_b   1.000
_cell.length_c   1.000
_cell.angle_alpha   90.00
_cell.angle_beta   90.00
_cell.angle_gamma   90.00
#
_symmetry.space_group_name_H-M   'P 1'
#
loop_
_entity.id
_entity.type
_entity.pdbx_description
1 polymer ?
#
loop_
_entity_poly.entity_id
_entity_poly.type
_entity_poly.pdbx_seq_one_letter_code
_entity_poly.pdbx_strand_id
1 'polypeptide(L)'
;MGAHKDLSESKRAEIWGAYKTSGKSLAAISAILGIPKSTVANTVKRIKENDGQFCGARPKTRPEFRKLSKRDIVKVREAAEKNKGKSYGWIRREVGVQCSDKTIARTLKALNDAKK
;
A
#
# COMPACT_ATOMS: atom_id res chain seq x y z
N MET A 1 22.36 -2.97 -0.83
CA MET A 1 21.83 -1.80 -1.57
C MET A 1 20.72 -1.18 -0.73
N GLY A 2 20.93 0.03 -0.21
CA GLY A 2 20.00 0.69 0.71
C GLY A 2 18.68 1.04 0.03
N ALA A 3 17.55 0.78 0.69
CA ALA A 3 16.25 1.26 0.25
C ALA A 3 16.23 2.79 0.34
N HIS A 4 16.53 3.48 -0.76
CA HIS A 4 16.38 4.92 -0.82
C HIS A 4 14.90 5.28 -0.56
N LYS A 5 14.66 6.14 0.42
CA LYS A 5 13.32 6.65 0.75
C LYS A 5 12.71 7.29 -0.50
N ASP A 6 11.43 7.00 -0.76
CA ASP A 6 10.66 7.66 -1.83
C ASP A 6 10.73 9.19 -1.65
N LEU A 7 10.78 9.92 -2.77
CA LEU A 7 10.75 11.39 -2.75
C LEU A 7 9.46 11.88 -2.09
N SER A 8 9.57 12.97 -1.32
CA SER A 8 8.39 13.67 -0.81
C SER A 8 7.52 14.19 -1.97
N GLU A 9 6.25 14.45 -1.68
CA GLU A 9 5.33 15.02 -2.67
C GLU A 9 5.82 16.40 -3.15
N SER A 10 6.28 17.26 -2.24
CA SER A 10 6.85 18.58 -2.57
C SER A 10 8.01 18.47 -3.56
N LYS A 11 8.96 17.56 -3.36
CA LYS A 11 10.08 17.37 -4.29
C LYS A 11 9.64 16.83 -5.65
N ARG A 12 8.58 16.02 -5.70
CA ARG A 12 8.00 15.55 -6.97
C ARG A 12 7.30 16.67 -7.72
N ALA A 13 6.61 17.56 -6.99
CA ALA A 13 6.01 18.77 -7.55
C ALA A 13 7.07 19.73 -8.10
N GLU A 14 8.19 19.93 -7.40
CA GLU A 14 9.33 20.72 -7.89
C GLU A 14 9.93 20.16 -9.18
N ILE A 15 10.13 18.84 -9.26
CA ILE A 15 10.59 18.16 -10.49
C ILE A 15 9.61 18.40 -11.64
N TRP A 16 8.31 18.19 -11.40
CA TRP A 16 7.30 18.34 -12.43
C TRP A 16 7.14 19.79 -12.88
N GLY A 17 7.15 20.73 -11.94
CA GLY A 17 7.17 22.16 -12.21
C GLY A 17 8.34 22.52 -13.12
N ALA A 18 9.57 22.18 -12.72
CA ALA A 18 10.77 22.45 -13.52
C ALA A 18 10.73 21.81 -14.92
N TYR A 19 10.12 20.63 -15.05
CA TYR A 19 9.95 19.94 -16.32
C TYR A 19 8.89 20.61 -17.23
N LYS A 20 7.75 21.01 -16.68
CA LYS A 20 6.62 21.59 -17.44
C LYS A 20 6.78 23.07 -17.75
N THR A 21 7.24 23.88 -16.79
CA THR A 21 7.29 25.34 -16.93
C THR A 21 8.58 25.82 -17.58
N SER A 22 9.70 25.15 -17.29
CA SER A 22 11.02 25.68 -17.66
C SER A 22 11.59 25.07 -18.93
N GLY A 23 10.96 24.01 -19.49
CA GLY A 23 11.50 23.26 -20.63
C GLY A 23 12.89 22.66 -20.38
N LYS A 24 13.35 22.61 -19.12
CA LYS A 24 14.72 22.23 -18.76
C LYS A 24 14.95 20.75 -18.99
N SER A 25 16.14 20.41 -19.46
CA SER A 25 16.56 19.02 -19.63
C SER A 25 16.59 18.29 -18.28
N LEU A 26 16.39 16.97 -18.30
CA LEU A 26 16.43 16.15 -17.07
C LEU A 26 17.77 16.27 -16.32
N ALA A 27 18.86 16.52 -17.05
CA ALA A 27 20.18 16.74 -16.46
C ALA A 27 20.25 18.07 -15.71
N ALA A 28 19.67 19.14 -16.27
CA ALA A 28 19.60 20.44 -15.61
C ALA A 28 18.74 20.38 -14.33
N ILE A 29 17.59 19.68 -14.38
CA ILE A 29 16.73 19.49 -13.21
C ILE A 29 17.47 18.70 -12.11
N SER A 30 18.23 17.68 -12.50
CA SER A 30 19.05 16.88 -11.58
C SER A 30 20.10 17.74 -10.87
N ALA A 31 20.80 18.62 -11.60
CA ALA A 31 21.80 19.52 -11.04
C ALA A 31 21.20 20.58 -10.11
N ILE A 32 20.06 21.16 -10.48
CA ILE A 32 19.38 22.21 -9.69
C ILE A 32 18.84 21.65 -8.37
N LEU A 33 18.18 20.49 -8.42
CA LEU A 33 17.50 19.94 -7.25
C LEU A 33 18.39 19.00 -6.42
N GLY A 34 19.61 18.70 -6.88
CA GLY A 34 20.51 17.73 -6.25
C GLY A 34 19.92 16.31 -6.20
N ILE A 35 19.07 15.96 -7.16
CA ILE A 35 18.38 14.66 -7.23
C ILE A 35 19.01 13.83 -8.35
N PRO A 36 19.29 12.52 -8.16
CA PRO A 36 19.83 11.69 -9.22
C PRO A 36 18.98 11.72 -10.49
N LYS A 37 19.64 11.84 -11.66
CA LYS A 37 18.97 11.90 -12.97
C LYS A 37 18.00 10.73 -13.21
N SER A 38 18.36 9.53 -12.75
CA SER A 38 17.50 8.35 -12.82
C SER A 38 16.19 8.54 -12.03
N THR A 39 16.25 9.14 -10.85
CA THR A 39 15.08 9.46 -10.02
C THR A 39 14.23 10.56 -10.64
N VAL A 40 14.84 11.60 -11.22
CA VAL A 40 14.12 12.66 -11.96
C VAL A 40 13.37 12.06 -13.15
N ALA A 41 14.05 11.24 -13.97
CA ALA A 41 13.45 10.58 -15.13
C ALA A 41 12.27 9.67 -14.74
N ASN A 42 12.46 8.84 -13.70
CA ASN A 42 11.40 7.95 -13.19
C ASN A 42 10.20 8.73 -12.64
N THR A 43 10.44 9.85 -11.95
CA THR A 43 9.39 10.73 -11.43
C THR A 43 8.57 11.33 -12.56
N VAL A 44 9.23 11.94 -13.55
CA VAL A 44 8.55 12.55 -14.71
C VAL A 44 7.75 11.51 -15.50
N LYS A 45 8.33 10.33 -15.74
CA LYS A 45 7.65 9.23 -16.41
C LYS A 45 6.39 8.80 -15.66
N ARG A 46 6.48 8.56 -14.36
CA ARG A 46 5.32 8.16 -13.53
C ARG A 46 4.22 9.23 -13.51
N ILE A 47 4.56 10.51 -13.41
CA ILE A 47 3.56 11.58 -13.40
C ILE A 47 2.84 11.64 -14.77
N LYS A 48 3.56 11.46 -15.88
CA LYS A 48 2.95 11.36 -17.22
C LYS A 48 2.02 10.14 -17.35
N GLU A 49 2.43 8.99 -16.82
CA GLU A 49 1.64 7.75 -16.85
C GLU A 49 0.39 7.80 -15.96
N ASN A 50 0.32 8.73 -15.00
CA ASN A 50 -0.83 8.92 -14.10
C ASN A 50 -1.59 10.23 -14.43
N ASP A 51 -1.61 10.65 -15.70
CA ASP A 51 -2.33 11.84 -16.18
C ASP A 51 -2.02 13.14 -15.41
N GLY A 52 -0.77 13.31 -14.98
CA GLY A 52 -0.33 14.49 -14.23
C GLY A 52 -0.58 14.40 -12.72
N GLN A 53 -1.15 13.30 -12.22
CA GLN A 53 -1.30 13.09 -10.78
C GLN A 53 0.03 12.70 -10.14
N PHE A 54 0.32 13.31 -9.00
CA PHE A 54 1.44 12.95 -8.15
C PHE A 54 1.11 11.62 -7.45
N CYS A 55 1.45 10.50 -8.09
CA CYS A 55 1.20 9.19 -7.49
C CYS A 55 2.02 9.06 -6.20
N GLY A 56 1.36 8.77 -5.08
CA GLY A 56 1.92 8.69 -3.72
C GLY A 56 3.07 7.68 -3.55
N ALA A 57 3.57 7.55 -2.32
CA ALA A 57 4.58 6.55 -1.98
C ALA A 57 4.09 5.16 -2.43
N ARG A 58 5.01 4.29 -2.87
CA ARG A 58 4.61 2.93 -3.29
C ARG A 58 3.88 2.25 -2.13
N PRO A 59 2.74 1.58 -2.38
CA PRO A 59 2.10 0.79 -1.33
C PRO A 59 3.16 -0.17 -0.78
N LYS A 60 3.45 -0.08 0.52
CA LYS A 60 4.34 -1.05 1.14
C LYS A 60 3.72 -2.41 0.93
N THR A 61 4.40 -3.27 0.18
CA THR A 61 4.02 -4.67 0.05
C THR A 61 4.03 -5.22 1.47
N ARG A 62 2.85 -5.40 2.07
CA ARG A 62 2.78 -6.07 3.36
C ARG A 62 3.30 -7.48 3.13
N PRO A 63 4.18 -8.01 4.01
CA PRO A 63 4.63 -9.38 3.89
C PRO A 63 3.40 -10.27 3.72
N GLU A 64 3.48 -11.20 2.78
CA GLU A 64 2.42 -12.17 2.50
C GLU A 64 2.28 -13.13 3.68
N PHE A 65 1.77 -12.63 4.81
CA PHE A 65 1.17 -13.50 5.80
C PHE A 65 0.10 -14.29 5.06
N ARG A 66 0.17 -15.62 5.14
CA ARG A 66 -0.78 -16.59 4.62
C ARG A 66 -2.19 -15.98 4.62
N LYS A 67 -2.57 -15.38 3.50
CA LYS A 67 -3.75 -14.52 3.43
C LYS A 67 -4.93 -15.46 3.57
N LEU A 68 -5.83 -15.18 4.52
CA LEU A 68 -7.12 -15.85 4.51
C LEU A 68 -7.72 -15.64 3.12
N SER A 69 -8.10 -16.73 2.46
CA SER A 69 -8.78 -16.59 1.17
C SER A 69 -10.08 -15.83 1.37
N LYS A 70 -10.61 -15.19 0.32
CA LYS A 70 -11.91 -14.50 0.41
C LYS A 70 -13.00 -15.43 0.96
N ARG A 71 -12.95 -16.72 0.61
CA ARG A 71 -13.88 -17.75 1.10
C ARG A 71 -13.72 -17.99 2.61
N ASP A 72 -12.48 -18.07 3.09
CA ASP A 72 -12.21 -18.28 4.52
C ASP A 72 -12.65 -17.08 5.36
N ILE A 73 -12.49 -15.86 4.83
CA ILE A 73 -12.96 -14.64 5.50
C ILE A 73 -14.47 -14.68 5.71
N VAL A 74 -15.23 -15.10 4.69
CA VAL A 74 -16.69 -15.24 4.78
C VAL A 74 -17.06 -16.30 5.82
N LYS A 75 -16.45 -17.48 5.77
CA LYS A 75 -16.71 -18.55 6.75
C LYS A 75 -16.35 -18.14 8.18
N VAL A 76 -15.22 -17.46 8.38
CA VAL A 76 -14.81 -16.92 9.69
C VAL A 76 -15.83 -15.90 10.20
N ARG A 77 -16.33 -15.02 9.33
CA ARG A 77 -17.38 -14.06 9.68
C ARG A 77 -18.68 -14.77 10.07
N GLU A 78 -19.14 -15.72 9.26
CA GLU A 78 -20.36 -16.48 9.54
C GLU A 78 -20.26 -17.28 10.84
N ALA A 79 -19.13 -17.95 11.08
CA ALA A 79 -18.88 -18.68 12.32
C ALA A 79 -18.88 -17.76 13.54
N ALA A 80 -18.29 -16.57 13.43
CA ALA A 80 -18.28 -15.56 14.48
C ALA A 80 -19.67 -14.94 14.73
N GLU A 81 -20.46 -14.69 13.68
CA GLU A 81 -21.82 -14.14 13.79
C GLU A 81 -22.81 -15.16 14.34
N LYS A 82 -22.72 -16.43 13.93
CA LYS A 82 -23.57 -17.54 14.43
C LYS A 82 -23.23 -17.94 15.86
N ASN A 83 -21.96 -17.87 16.25
CA ASN A 83 -21.48 -18.31 17.56
C ASN A 83 -20.89 -17.15 18.38
N LYS A 84 -21.70 -16.13 18.63
CA LYS A 84 -21.28 -14.97 19.43
C LYS A 84 -20.79 -15.42 20.82
N GLY A 85 -19.60 -14.96 21.21
CA GLY A 85 -18.98 -15.28 22.50
C GLY A 85 -18.01 -16.47 22.50
N LYS A 86 -17.87 -17.22 21.39
CA LYS A 86 -16.82 -18.24 21.27
C LYS A 86 -15.45 -17.60 21.04
N SER A 87 -14.39 -18.29 21.47
CA SER A 87 -13.01 -17.83 21.32
C SER A 87 -12.53 -17.93 19.87
N TYR A 88 -11.53 -17.12 19.50
CA TYR A 88 -10.94 -17.18 18.16
C TYR A 88 -10.30 -18.54 17.84
N GLY A 89 -9.73 -19.22 18.84
CA GLY A 89 -9.21 -20.58 18.70
C GLY A 89 -10.31 -21.62 18.43
N TRP A 90 -11.54 -21.40 18.93
CA TRP A 90 -12.69 -22.22 18.55
C TRP A 90 -13.07 -21.98 17.09
N ILE A 91 -13.22 -20.71 16.67
CA ILE A 91 -13.53 -20.34 15.28
C ILE A 91 -12.49 -20.90 14.30
N ARG A 92 -11.21 -20.87 14.69
CA ARG A 92 -10.12 -21.45 13.89
C ARG A 92 -10.30 -22.93 13.62
N ARG A 93 -10.66 -23.71 14.64
CA ARG A 93 -10.90 -25.15 14.55
C ARG A 93 -12.16 -25.44 13.73
N GLU A 94 -13.22 -24.70 13.97
CA GLU A 94 -14.50 -24.86 13.26
C GLU A 94 -14.37 -24.62 11.75
N VAL A 95 -13.67 -23.54 11.36
CA VAL A 95 -13.51 -23.19 9.93
C VAL A 95 -12.36 -23.96 9.28
N GLY A 96 -11.46 -24.56 10.06
CA GLY A 96 -10.30 -25.29 9.55
C GLY A 96 -9.21 -24.40 8.96
N VAL A 97 -9.10 -23.13 9.39
CA VAL A 97 -8.15 -22.17 8.81
C VAL A 97 -6.77 -22.27 9.46
N GLN A 98 -5.73 -22.30 8.61
CA GLN A 98 -4.34 -22.32 9.05
C GLN A 98 -3.77 -20.90 9.25
N CYS A 99 -4.47 -20.06 10.00
CA CYS A 99 -4.02 -18.73 10.40
C CYS A 99 -4.04 -18.58 11.93
N SER A 100 -3.33 -17.57 12.45
CA SER A 100 -3.29 -17.32 13.89
C SER A 100 -4.58 -16.67 14.40
N ASP A 101 -4.89 -16.87 15.67
CA ASP A 101 -6.05 -16.26 16.35
C ASP A 101 -6.01 -14.72 16.27
N LYS A 102 -4.81 -14.13 16.34
CA LYS A 102 -4.59 -12.69 16.10
C LYS A 102 -4.97 -12.25 14.68
N THR A 103 -4.82 -13.13 13.68
CA THR A 103 -5.22 -12.84 12.30
C THR A 103 -6.74 -12.88 12.16
N ILE A 104 -7.41 -13.86 12.76
CA ILE A 104 -8.87 -13.93 12.84
C ILE A 104 -9.44 -12.67 13.50
N ALA A 105 -8.90 -12.26 14.65
CA ALA A 105 -9.33 -11.05 15.36
C ALA A 105 -9.14 -9.78 14.51
N ARG A 106 -7.99 -9.63 13.82
CA ARG A 106 -7.75 -8.50 12.91
C ARG A 106 -8.71 -8.49 11.72
N THR A 107 -8.99 -9.65 11.14
CA THR A 107 -9.93 -9.78 10.02
C THR A 107 -11.34 -9.40 10.43
N LEU A 108 -11.83 -9.91 11.56
CA LEU A 108 -13.17 -9.57 12.07
C LEU A 108 -13.27 -8.08 12.43
N LYS A 109 -12.23 -7.50 13.03
CA LYS A 109 -12.18 -6.06 13.31
C LYS A 109 -12.25 -5.23 12.02
N ALA A 110 -11.42 -5.56 11.03
CA ALA A 110 -11.42 -4.86 9.74
C ALA A 110 -12.78 -4.94 9.02
N LEU A 111 -13.47 -6.07 9.12
CA LEU A 111 -14.82 -6.25 8.56
C LEU A 111 -15.88 -5.41 9.28
N ASN A 112 -15.75 -5.21 10.60
CA ASN A 112 -16.64 -4.35 11.37
C ASN A 112 -16.37 -2.86 11.11
N ASP A 113 -15.10 -2.47 11.00
CA ASP A 113 -14.70 -1.09 10.70
C ASP A 113 -15.17 -0.67 9.30
N ALA A 114 -15.24 -1.60 8.34
CA ALA A 114 -15.72 -1.33 6.97
C ALA A 114 -17.26 -1.19 6.85
N LYS A 115 -18.03 -1.47 7.91
CA LYS A 115 -19.49 -1.29 7.93
C LYS A 115 -19.93 0.08 8.48
N LYS A 116 -18.99 0.85 9.04
CA LYS A 116 -19.21 2.23 9.47
C LYS A 116 -18.97 3.19 8.32
#